data_AF-A0A0K2VVM1-F1
#
_entry.id   AF-A0A0K2VVM1-F1
#
_cell.length_a   1.000
_cell.length_b   1.000
_cell.length_c   1.000
_cell.angle_alpha   90.00
_cell.angle_beta   90.00
_cell.angle_gamma   90.00
#
_symmetry.space_group_name_H-M   'P 1'
#
loop_
_entity.id
_entity.type
_entity.pdbx_description
1 polymer ?
#
loop_
_entity_poly.entity_id
_entity_poly.type
_entity_poly.pdbx_seq_one_letter_code
_entity_poly.pdbx_strand_id
1 'polypeptide(L)'
;MSEQETIVAVAVRYEGLTVSLPAPARHHNVLHPLFDLTGKVLGGQDQGFLTSKGRFVNRFEAARIAVRAKQIVEPRWPPDLYSEDVW
;
A
#
# COMPACT_ATOMS: atom_id res chain seq x y z
N MET A 1 -23.38 11.95 -0.84
CA MET A 1 -22.62 11.00 -1.68
C MET A 1 -21.50 10.47 -0.81
N SER A 2 -21.35 9.16 -0.63
CA SER A 2 -20.18 8.64 0.10
C SER A 2 -18.93 8.91 -0.73
N GLU A 3 -17.88 9.46 -0.13
CA GLU A 3 -16.60 9.64 -0.83
C GLU A 3 -16.07 8.28 -1.33
N GLN A 4 -15.56 8.29 -2.56
CA GLN A 4 -14.94 7.12 -3.19
C GLN A 4 -13.65 6.78 -2.43
N GLU A 5 -13.48 5.51 -2.06
CA GLU A 5 -12.26 5.04 -1.39
C GLU A 5 -11.06 5.17 -2.34
N THR A 6 -9.95 5.70 -1.85
CA THR A 6 -8.70 5.94 -2.59
C THR A 6 -7.51 5.35 -1.83
N ILE A 7 -6.40 5.14 -2.52
CA ILE A 7 -5.08 4.78 -1.96
C ILE A 7 -4.35 6.06 -1.56
N VAL A 8 -3.91 6.16 -0.30
CA VAL A 8 -3.29 7.40 0.24
C VAL A 8 -1.84 7.23 0.69
N ALA A 9 -1.40 6.00 0.97
CA ALA A 9 -0.06 5.73 1.50
C ALA A 9 0.35 4.27 1.23
N VAL A 10 1.67 4.02 1.12
CA VAL A 10 2.19 2.66 1.25
C VAL A 10 2.02 2.17 2.67
N ALA A 11 1.76 0.88 2.84
CA ALA A 11 1.62 0.28 4.15
C ALA A 11 2.21 -1.13 4.20
N VAL A 12 2.62 -1.55 5.39
CA VAL A 12 3.10 -2.90 5.68
C VAL A 12 2.42 -3.40 6.95
N ARG A 13 2.04 -4.68 6.97
CA ARG A 13 1.56 -5.36 8.18
C ARG A 13 2.71 -5.95 8.97
N TYR A 14 2.67 -5.76 10.28
CA TYR A 14 3.66 -6.33 11.21
C TYR A 14 3.01 -6.59 12.56
N GLU A 15 2.94 -7.85 13.00
CA GLU A 15 2.45 -8.24 14.34
C GLU A 15 1.11 -7.56 14.74
N GLY A 16 0.16 -7.51 13.81
CA GLY A 16 -1.15 -6.87 14.02
C GLY A 16 -1.19 -5.35 13.81
N LEU A 17 -0.03 -4.71 13.63
CA LEU A 17 0.10 -3.29 13.29
C LEU A 17 0.00 -3.08 11.77
N THR A 18 -0.45 -1.87 11.40
CA THR A 18 -0.29 -1.32 10.06
C THR A 18 0.67 -0.14 10.16
N VAL A 19 1.85 -0.29 9.56
CA VAL A 19 2.87 0.78 9.50
C VAL A 19 2.82 1.39 8.11
N SER A 20 2.68 2.71 8.01
CA SER A 20 2.50 3.39 6.73
C SER A 20 3.28 4.69 6.63
N LEU A 21 3.66 5.08 5.42
CA LEU A 21 4.23 6.38 5.10
C LEU A 21 3.45 7.02 3.94
N PRO A 22 3.13 8.32 4.00
CA PRO A 22 2.38 8.99 2.95
C PRO A 22 3.15 9.00 1.63
N ALA A 23 2.44 9.17 0.52
CA ALA A 23 3.08 9.44 -0.77
C ALA A 23 4.07 10.62 -0.65
N PRO A 24 5.24 10.57 -1.32
CA PRO A 24 5.63 9.61 -2.37
C PRO A 24 6.46 8.41 -1.85
N ALA A 25 6.41 8.07 -0.56
CA ALA A 25 7.19 6.97 0.01
C ALA A 25 6.88 5.62 -0.68
N ARG A 26 7.90 4.78 -0.88
CA ARG A 26 7.81 3.42 -1.44
C ARG A 26 7.86 2.37 -0.32
N HIS A 27 7.52 1.11 -0.61
CA HIS A 27 7.55 0.04 0.42
C HIS A 27 8.92 -0.09 1.11
N HIS A 28 10.04 0.08 0.39
CA HIS A 28 11.37 0.02 1.01
C HIS A 28 11.58 1.12 2.07
N ASN A 29 10.91 2.27 1.95
CA ASN A 29 10.97 3.33 2.97
C ASN A 29 10.29 2.92 4.28
N VAL A 30 9.36 1.96 4.25
CA VAL A 30 8.75 1.36 5.45
C VAL A 30 9.53 0.13 5.92
N LEU A 31 9.95 -0.72 4.98
CA LEU A 31 10.60 -2.00 5.28
C LEU A 31 11.98 -1.82 5.92
N HIS A 32 12.84 -0.92 5.44
CA HIS A 32 14.19 -0.77 6.00
C HIS A 32 14.18 -0.31 7.45
N PRO A 33 13.48 0.79 7.83
CA PRO A 33 13.45 1.21 9.23
C PRO A 33 12.78 0.18 10.14
N LEU A 34 11.75 -0.53 9.64
CA LEU A 34 11.09 -1.57 10.40
C LEU A 34 12.00 -2.79 10.61
N PHE A 35 12.83 -3.14 9.61
CA PHE A 35 13.88 -4.16 9.76
C PHE A 35 14.93 -3.70 10.77
N ASP A 36 15.42 -2.46 10.68
CA ASP A 36 16.42 -1.93 11.62
C ASP A 36 15.93 -1.96 13.08
N LEU A 37 14.62 -1.72 13.29
CA LEU A 37 14.00 -1.74 14.62
C LEU A 37 13.74 -3.16 15.15
N THR A 38 13.41 -4.12 14.28
CA THR A 38 12.83 -5.41 14.70
C THR A 38 13.66 -6.64 14.33
N GLY A 39 14.60 -6.51 13.40
CA GLY A 39 15.34 -7.59 12.77
C GLY A 39 14.49 -8.50 11.88
N LYS A 40 13.22 -8.15 11.60
CA LYS A 40 12.27 -9.01 10.87
C LYS A 40 12.24 -8.65 9.39
N VAL A 41 12.42 -9.66 8.55
CA VAL A 41 12.24 -9.54 7.10
C VAL A 41 10.79 -9.80 6.76
N LEU A 42 10.14 -8.84 6.10
CA LEU A 42 8.73 -8.93 5.69
C LEU A 42 8.62 -9.19 4.19
N GLY A 43 7.68 -10.05 3.83
CA GLY A 43 7.50 -10.54 2.46
C GLY A 43 6.56 -9.66 1.64
N GLY A 44 6.30 -10.08 0.40
CA GLY A 44 5.31 -9.40 -0.46
C GLY A 44 3.88 -9.46 0.10
N GLN A 45 3.53 -10.51 0.83
CA GLN A 45 2.20 -10.69 1.43
C GLN A 45 1.91 -9.69 2.57
N ASP A 46 2.97 -9.17 3.20
CA ASP A 46 2.87 -8.16 4.25
C ASP A 46 2.74 -6.74 3.69
N GLN A 47 3.03 -6.56 2.40
CA GLN A 47 3.05 -5.26 1.73
C GLN A 47 1.70 -4.92 1.12
N GLY A 48 1.30 -3.67 1.27
CA GLY A 48 0.01 -3.18 0.79
C GLY A 48 -0.07 -1.66 0.87
N PHE A 49 -1.28 -1.16 1.11
CA PHE A 49 -1.57 0.25 1.11
C PHE A 49 -2.57 0.61 2.21
N LEU A 50 -2.51 1.86 2.67
CA LEU A 50 -3.54 2.45 3.51
C LEU A 50 -4.53 3.20 2.61
N THR A 51 -5.82 3.00 2.86
CA THR A 51 -6.89 3.68 2.10
C THR A 51 -7.36 4.96 2.81
N SER A 52 -8.07 5.83 2.09
CA SER A 52 -8.72 7.01 2.67
C SER A 52 -9.77 6.69 3.73
N LYS A 53 -10.21 5.42 3.82
CA LYS A 53 -11.11 4.92 4.88
C LYS A 53 -10.37 4.37 6.10
N GLY A 54 -9.03 4.49 6.14
CA GLY A 54 -8.22 4.13 7.30
C GLY A 54 -7.97 2.63 7.48
N ARG A 55 -8.13 1.82 6.43
CA ARG A 55 -7.85 0.37 6.48
C ARG A 55 -6.65 -0.01 5.62
N PHE A 56 -5.95 -1.05 6.05
CA PHE A 56 -4.96 -1.73 5.23
C PHE A 56 -5.64 -2.57 4.15
N VAL A 57 -5.07 -2.57 2.95
CA VAL A 57 -5.42 -3.45 1.84
C VAL A 57 -4.16 -4.05 1.23
N ASN A 58 -4.23 -5.29 0.76
CA ASN A 58 -3.12 -5.88 0.00
C ASN A 58 -3.02 -5.27 -1.41
N ARG A 59 -1.95 -5.61 -2.15
CA ARG A 59 -1.69 -5.04 -3.48
C ARG A 59 -2.78 -5.33 -4.51
N PHE A 60 -3.35 -6.53 -4.50
CA PHE A 60 -4.45 -6.91 -5.37
C PHE A 60 -5.72 -6.07 -5.15
N GLU A 61 -6.14 -5.93 -3.90
CA GLU A 61 -7.31 -5.11 -3.57
C GLU A 61 -7.02 -3.63 -3.84
N ALA A 62 -5.81 -3.17 -3.53
CA ALA A 62 -5.39 -1.80 -3.80
C ALA A 62 -5.49 -1.46 -5.30
N ALA A 63 -5.08 -2.37 -6.19
CA ALA A 63 -5.21 -2.16 -7.64
C ALA A 63 -6.66 -1.89 -8.05
N ARG A 64 -7.60 -2.70 -7.54
CA ARG A 64 -9.04 -2.55 -7.82
C ARG A 64 -9.61 -1.23 -7.29
N ILE A 65 -9.14 -0.79 -6.12
CA ILE A 65 -9.53 0.49 -5.53
C ILE A 65 -8.98 1.64 -6.37
N ALA A 66 -7.68 1.62 -6.69
CA ALA A 66 -7.01 2.69 -7.43
C ALA A 66 -7.63 2.88 -8.83
N VAL A 67 -7.94 1.80 -9.54
CA VAL A 67 -8.64 1.85 -10.85
C VAL A 67 -10.05 2.44 -10.67
N ARG A 68 -10.83 1.96 -9.70
CA ARG A 68 -12.19 2.46 -9.46
C ARG A 68 -12.21 3.95 -9.07
N ALA A 69 -11.20 4.37 -8.33
CA ALA A 69 -10.99 5.74 -7.91
C ALA A 69 -10.36 6.62 -9.00
N LYS A 70 -10.04 6.06 -10.17
CA LYS A 70 -9.35 6.74 -11.28
C LYS A 70 -7.99 7.34 -10.88
N GLN A 71 -7.32 6.77 -9.88
CA GLN A 71 -5.93 7.12 -9.55
C GLN A 71 -4.96 6.55 -10.59
N ILE A 72 -5.34 5.42 -11.20
CA ILE A 72 -4.64 4.78 -12.31
C ILE A 72 -5.68 4.30 -13.34
N VAL A 73 -5.23 4.08 -14.57
CA VAL A 73 -6.05 3.43 -15.60
C VAL A 73 -6.04 1.91 -15.40
N GLU A 74 -4.86 1.34 -15.24
CA GLU A 74 -4.60 -0.08 -14.98
C GLU A 74 -3.24 -0.23 -14.28
N PRO A 75 -3.01 -1.29 -13.48
CA PRO A 75 -1.70 -1.55 -12.89
C PRO A 75 -0.69 -1.91 -13.98
N ARG A 76 0.56 -1.44 -13.87
CA ARG A 76 1.62 -1.78 -14.84
C ARG A 76 1.96 -3.27 -14.82
N TRP A 77 1.84 -3.90 -13.65
CA TRP A 77 2.19 -5.31 -13.43
C TRP A 77 1.02 -6.08 -12.81
N PRO A 78 -0.04 -6.35 -13.59
CA PRO A 78 -1.22 -7.02 -13.07
C PRO A 78 -0.88 -8.41 -12.51
N PRO A 79 -1.56 -8.84 -11.43
CA PRO A 79 -2.76 -8.22 -10.86
C PRO A 79 -2.49 -7.25 -9.71
N ASP A 80 -1.22 -7.01 -9.37
CA ASP A 80 -0.82 -6.26 -8.17
C ASP A 80 -0.57 -4.79 -8.45
N LEU A 81 -0.88 -3.96 -7.45
CA LEU A 81 -0.48 -2.56 -7.42
C LEU A 81 0.89 -2.40 -6.76
N TYR A 82 1.78 -1.67 -7.42
CA TYR A 82 3.03 -1.19 -6.88
C TYR A 82 2.92 0.31 -6.62
N SER A 83 3.72 0.82 -5.69
CA SER A 83 3.71 2.26 -5.41
C SER A 83 3.98 3.09 -6.68
N GLU A 84 4.83 2.57 -7.57
CA GLU A 84 5.27 3.10 -8.86
C GLU A 84 4.15 3.25 -9.88
N ASP A 85 3.01 2.59 -9.65
CA ASP A 85 1.81 2.75 -10.46
C ASP A 85 1.00 4.00 -10.07
N VAL A 86 0.98 4.34 -8.79
CA VAL A 86 0.09 5.37 -8.23
C VAL A 86 0.73 6.76 -8.23
N TRP A 87 2.06 6.81 -8.10
CA TRP A 87 2.86 8.04 -8.20
C TRP A 87 4.26 7.79 -8.74
#